data_AF-A0A968VRT6-F1
#
_entry.id   AF-A0A968VRT6-F1
#
_cell.length_a   1.000
_cell.length_b   1.000
_cell.length_c   1.000
_cell.angle_alpha   90.00
_cell.angle_beta   90.00
_cell.angle_gamma   90.00
#
_symmetry.space_group_name_H-M   'P 1'
#
loop_
_entity.id
_entity.type
_entity.pdbx_description
1 polymer ?
#
loop_
_entity_poly.entity_id
_entity_poly.type
_entity_poly.pdbx_seq_one_letter_code
_entity_poly.pdbx_strand_id
1 'polypeptide(L)'
;MPRGAVIEVGPDSHAELLWGLRGGGGNFGVVTRFDFQLHPVGPEVMFAFVFHDGSDGRMADAIRFYRDFACAAPDEVSTLLACGVIPPDPAMYPATLHGRPFAAFVGLYVGDPEEGRRLLQPLRDFSTPLIDASDVMPYIAAQQAFEHEFPAGRRYYWKSLNVSQLHDAAITQIAAHALAPALALQHHRPLAHRRGGAPRQRRDERLLRARVRLPDQRGGQLGRSGGGPC
;
A
#
# COMPACT_ATOMS: atom_id res chain seq x y z
N MET A 1 -22.73 9.74 -28.06
CA MET A 1 -22.97 10.58 -26.86
C MET A 1 -22.52 12.00 -27.19
N PRO A 2 -23.25 13.06 -26.77
CA PRO A 2 -22.83 14.43 -26.99
C PRO A 2 -21.50 14.74 -26.28
N ARG A 3 -20.72 15.67 -26.85
CA ARG A 3 -19.44 16.12 -26.28
C ARG A 3 -19.64 16.73 -24.89
N GLY A 4 -18.73 16.41 -23.97
CA GLY A 4 -18.80 16.92 -22.60
C GLY A 4 -20.05 16.49 -21.82
N ALA A 5 -20.83 15.53 -22.35
CA ALA A 5 -22.00 15.01 -21.68
C ALA A 5 -21.62 14.36 -20.35
N VAL A 6 -22.51 14.54 -19.38
CA VAL A 6 -22.43 13.90 -18.07
C VAL A 6 -23.34 12.69 -18.11
N ILE A 7 -22.78 11.51 -17.84
CA ILE A 7 -23.51 10.24 -17.86
C ILE A 7 -23.40 9.56 -16.49
N GLU A 8 -24.46 8.81 -16.14
CA GLU A 8 -24.43 7.87 -15.03
C GLU A 8 -23.93 6.52 -15.55
N VAL A 9 -22.96 5.93 -14.86
CA VAL A 9 -22.31 4.68 -15.20
C VAL A 9 -22.61 3.69 -14.08
N GLY A 10 -23.04 2.48 -14.44
CA GLY A 10 -23.50 1.45 -13.53
C GLY A 10 -23.46 0.06 -14.20
N PRO A 11 -23.72 -1.02 -13.44
CA PRO A 11 -23.68 -2.38 -13.97
C PRO A 11 -24.70 -2.61 -15.09
N ASP A 12 -25.87 -1.98 -14.99
CA ASP A 12 -26.94 -2.07 -15.99
C ASP A 12 -26.87 -0.96 -17.05
N SER A 13 -25.91 -0.04 -16.93
CA SER A 13 -25.80 1.15 -17.80
C SER A 13 -24.33 1.55 -18.00
N HIS A 14 -23.78 1.28 -19.19
CA HIS A 14 -22.37 1.51 -19.51
C HIS A 14 -21.39 0.61 -18.72
N ALA A 15 -21.71 -0.68 -18.59
CA ALA A 15 -20.92 -1.69 -17.88
C ALA A 15 -19.43 -1.74 -18.31
N GLU A 16 -19.16 -1.64 -19.61
CA GLU A 16 -17.78 -1.61 -20.14
C GLU A 16 -16.99 -0.40 -19.64
N LEU A 17 -17.66 0.76 -19.52
CA LEU A 17 -17.04 1.95 -18.95
C LEU A 17 -16.87 1.78 -17.44
N LEU A 18 -17.84 1.20 -16.73
CA LEU A 18 -17.70 0.88 -15.31
C LEU A 18 -16.49 -0.03 -15.06
N TRP A 19 -16.32 -1.07 -15.89
CA TRP A 19 -15.15 -1.94 -15.86
C TRP A 19 -13.85 -1.15 -16.07
N GLY A 20 -13.80 -0.29 -17.10
CA GLY A 20 -12.62 0.54 -17.39
C GLY A 20 -12.25 1.50 -16.25
N LEU A 21 -13.24 2.06 -15.56
CA LEU A 21 -13.03 2.94 -14.40
C LEU A 21 -12.44 2.20 -13.19
N ARG A 22 -12.63 0.87 -13.08
CA ARG A 22 -12.08 0.04 -11.99
C ARG A 22 -10.62 -0.35 -12.19
N GLY A 23 -9.79 0.59 -12.66
CA GLY A 23 -8.33 0.40 -12.76
C GLY A 23 -7.65 1.13 -13.92
N GLY A 24 -8.41 1.62 -14.90
CA GLY A 24 -7.85 2.31 -16.07
C GLY A 24 -7.57 3.81 -15.87
N GLY A 25 -7.70 4.32 -14.65
CA GLY A 25 -7.37 5.71 -14.31
C GLY A 25 -8.22 6.75 -15.04
N GLY A 26 -7.62 7.89 -15.39
CA GLY A 26 -8.31 9.04 -16.01
C GLY A 26 -8.53 8.95 -17.52
N ASN A 27 -8.34 7.79 -18.16
CA ASN A 27 -8.39 7.64 -19.61
C ASN A 27 -9.78 7.88 -20.23
N PHE A 28 -10.85 7.78 -19.45
CA PHE A 28 -12.23 7.73 -19.94
C PHE A 28 -13.05 9.00 -19.69
N GLY A 29 -12.44 10.02 -19.09
CA GLY A 29 -13.09 11.28 -18.72
C GLY A 29 -12.88 11.65 -17.27
N VAL A 30 -13.59 12.69 -16.82
CA VAL A 30 -13.51 13.18 -15.44
C VAL A 30 -14.65 12.56 -14.64
N VAL A 31 -14.33 11.71 -13.68
CA VAL A 31 -15.32 11.22 -12.71
C VAL A 31 -15.62 12.32 -11.71
N THR A 32 -16.88 12.68 -11.57
CA THR A 32 -17.34 13.74 -10.66
C THR A 32 -18.07 13.20 -9.43
N ARG A 33 -18.44 11.92 -9.44
CA ARG A 33 -19.02 11.21 -8.29
C ARG A 33 -18.68 9.72 -8.36
N PHE A 34 -18.41 9.13 -7.21
CA PHE A 34 -18.33 7.68 -7.02
C PHE A 34 -19.35 7.26 -5.97
N ASP A 35 -20.11 6.20 -6.24
CA ASP A 35 -21.03 5.59 -5.29
C ASP A 35 -20.47 4.21 -4.89
N PHE A 36 -20.17 4.04 -3.60
CA PHE A 36 -19.55 2.82 -3.05
C PHE A 36 -20.50 2.05 -2.14
N GLN A 37 -20.40 0.73 -2.16
CA GLN A 37 -20.96 -0.09 -1.09
C GLN A 37 -20.03 -0.06 0.12
N LEU A 38 -20.58 0.29 1.29
CA LEU A 38 -19.82 0.36 2.55
C LEU A 38 -19.92 -0.95 3.32
N HIS A 39 -18.91 -1.21 4.16
CA HIS A 39 -18.87 -2.32 5.10
C HIS A 39 -18.80 -1.77 6.53
N PRO A 40 -19.43 -2.45 7.51
CA PRO A 40 -19.24 -2.11 8.92
C PRO A 40 -17.79 -2.38 9.32
N VAL A 41 -17.13 -1.38 9.89
CA VAL A 41 -15.75 -1.44 10.38
C VAL A 41 -15.66 -0.70 11.71
N GLY A 42 -15.09 -1.35 12.73
CA GLY A 42 -14.83 -0.74 14.03
C GLY A 42 -15.97 -0.85 15.05
N PRO A 43 -16.00 0.02 16.08
CA PRO A 43 -15.24 1.27 16.18
C PRO A 43 -13.73 1.04 16.33
N GLU A 44 -13.34 -0.04 17.01
CA GLU A 44 -11.95 -0.40 17.27
C GLU A 44 -11.45 -1.52 16.36
N VAL A 45 -10.15 -1.51 16.09
CA VAL A 45 -9.41 -2.49 15.30
C VAL A 45 -8.10 -2.80 16.01
N MET A 46 -7.55 -3.99 15.80
CA MET A 46 -6.17 -4.25 16.23
C MET A 46 -5.21 -3.75 15.16
N PHE A 47 -4.28 -2.88 15.55
CA PHE A 47 -3.23 -2.36 14.69
C PHE A 47 -1.86 -2.76 15.26
N ALA A 48 -1.06 -3.46 14.45
CA ALA A 48 0.32 -3.76 14.75
C ALA A 48 1.22 -2.78 14.02
N PHE A 49 2.13 -2.13 14.75
CA PHE A 49 3.18 -1.31 14.16
C PHE A 49 4.45 -1.45 14.99
N VAL A 50 5.32 -2.34 14.54
CA VAL A 50 6.47 -2.78 15.33
C VAL A 50 7.73 -2.77 14.48
N PHE A 51 8.79 -2.17 15.01
CA PHE A 51 10.11 -2.07 14.40
C PHE A 51 11.02 -3.11 15.03
N HIS A 52 11.63 -3.94 14.19
CA HIS A 52 12.65 -4.91 14.57
C HIS A 52 14.01 -4.50 14.01
N ASP A 53 15.06 -4.98 14.66
CA ASP A 53 16.43 -4.74 14.22
C ASP A 53 16.71 -5.41 12.87
N GLY A 54 17.11 -4.62 11.88
CA GLY A 54 17.48 -5.09 10.54
C GLY A 54 18.98 -5.34 10.35
N SER A 55 19.81 -5.16 11.37
CA SER A 55 21.26 -5.33 11.29
C SER A 55 21.69 -6.80 11.20
N ASP A 56 22.97 -7.05 10.89
CA ASP A 56 23.62 -8.37 10.99
C ASP A 56 22.88 -9.52 10.30
N GLY A 57 22.30 -9.27 9.13
CA GLY A 57 21.56 -10.26 8.35
C GLY A 57 20.08 -10.42 8.71
N ARG A 58 19.64 -9.86 9.84
CA ARG A 58 18.25 -9.95 10.34
C ARG A 58 17.23 -9.35 9.37
N MET A 59 17.62 -8.39 8.53
CA MET A 59 16.76 -7.85 7.47
C MET A 59 16.23 -8.95 6.54
N ALA A 60 17.11 -9.86 6.09
CA ALA A 60 16.70 -10.94 5.19
C ALA A 60 15.81 -11.96 5.92
N ASP A 61 16.07 -12.21 7.19
CA ASP A 61 15.24 -13.07 8.04
C ASP A 61 13.83 -12.48 8.24
N ALA A 62 13.75 -11.17 8.49
CA ALA A 62 12.48 -10.46 8.63
C ALA A 62 11.65 -10.50 7.34
N ILE A 63 12.27 -10.33 6.18
CA ILE A 63 11.59 -10.43 4.88
C ILE A 63 11.11 -11.86 4.61
N ARG A 64 11.92 -12.88 4.93
CA ARG A 64 11.52 -14.31 4.82
C ARG A 64 10.33 -14.62 5.73
N PHE A 65 10.44 -14.24 7.00
CA PHE A 65 9.37 -14.40 7.97
C PHE A 65 8.08 -13.71 7.50
N TYR A 66 8.18 -12.47 7.03
CA TYR A 66 7.02 -11.73 6.53
C TYR A 66 6.37 -12.38 5.31
N ARG A 67 7.16 -12.89 4.36
CA ARG A 67 6.63 -13.64 3.21
C ARG A 67 5.79 -14.81 3.70
N ASP A 68 6.31 -15.59 4.64
CA ASP A 68 5.65 -16.81 5.12
C ASP A 68 4.41 -16.48 5.95
N PHE A 69 4.50 -15.47 6.83
CA PHE A 69 3.38 -14.92 7.58
C PHE A 69 2.27 -14.42 6.65
N ALA A 70 2.59 -13.58 5.67
CA ALA A 70 1.61 -13.00 4.75
C ALA A 70 0.96 -14.06 3.84
N CYS A 71 1.66 -15.16 3.55
CA CYS A 71 1.10 -16.31 2.84
C CYS A 71 0.08 -17.08 3.69
N ALA A 72 0.36 -17.26 4.98
CA ALA A 72 -0.49 -18.01 5.90
C ALA A 72 -1.61 -17.18 6.56
N ALA A 73 -1.48 -15.84 6.57
CA ALA A 73 -2.42 -14.94 7.21
C ALA A 73 -3.84 -15.08 6.60
N PRO A 74 -4.89 -15.07 7.44
CA PRO A 74 -6.27 -15.13 6.99
C PRO A 74 -6.64 -13.86 6.21
N ASP A 75 -7.73 -13.92 5.46
CA ASP A 75 -8.11 -12.86 4.54
C ASP A 75 -8.45 -11.54 5.26
N GLU A 76 -8.86 -11.60 6.53
CA GLU A 76 -9.17 -10.47 7.41
C GLU A 76 -7.93 -9.69 7.87
N VAL A 77 -6.74 -10.29 7.76
CA VAL A 77 -5.47 -9.65 8.11
C VAL A 77 -4.88 -8.93 6.90
N SER A 78 -4.65 -7.64 7.06
CA SER A 78 -3.95 -6.82 6.07
C SER A 78 -2.60 -6.39 6.61
N THR A 79 -1.52 -6.64 5.87
CA THR A 79 -0.17 -6.36 6.34
C THR A 79 0.71 -5.67 5.30
N LEU A 80 1.73 -4.99 5.81
CA LEU A 80 2.81 -4.35 5.05
C LEU A 80 4.14 -4.60 5.77
N LEU A 81 5.21 -4.75 5.01
CA LEU A 81 6.59 -4.67 5.50
C LEU A 81 7.25 -3.39 4.98
N ALA A 82 7.88 -2.65 5.87
CA ALA A 82 8.74 -1.53 5.53
C ALA A 82 10.17 -1.83 5.99
N CYS A 83 11.15 -1.59 5.12
CA CYS A 83 12.55 -1.82 5.41
C CYS A 83 13.34 -0.54 5.14
N GLY A 84 14.34 -0.26 5.97
CA GLY A 84 15.22 0.87 5.75
C GLY A 84 16.14 1.14 6.90
N VAL A 85 16.51 2.41 7.05
CA VAL A 85 17.34 2.94 8.13
C VAL A 85 16.55 4.04 8.84
N ILE A 86 16.53 4.01 10.17
CA ILE A 86 15.78 4.98 10.98
C ILE A 86 16.37 6.38 10.71
N PRO A 87 15.57 7.34 10.22
CA PRO A 87 16.06 8.68 9.92
C PRO A 87 16.41 9.43 11.21
N PRO A 88 17.32 10.43 11.14
CA PRO A 88 17.63 11.29 12.27
C PRO A 88 16.51 12.31 12.52
N ASP A 89 15.36 11.83 12.98
CA ASP A 89 14.20 12.63 13.34
C ASP A 89 13.88 12.43 14.83
N PRO A 90 14.32 13.33 15.72
CA PRO A 90 14.11 13.20 17.15
C PRO A 90 12.65 13.42 17.58
N ALA A 91 11.79 13.98 16.72
CA ALA A 91 10.37 14.15 17.02
C ALA A 91 9.60 12.83 16.85
N MET A 92 10.09 11.95 15.97
CA MET A 92 9.43 10.67 15.66
C MET A 92 10.16 9.46 16.25
N TYR A 93 11.49 9.51 16.38
CA TYR A 93 12.31 8.38 16.81
C TYR A 93 13.28 8.77 17.92
N PRO A 94 13.51 7.92 18.95
CA PRO A 94 14.56 8.14 19.92
C PRO A 94 15.92 8.30 19.27
N ALA A 95 16.72 9.29 19.73
CA ALA A 95 18.03 9.59 19.17
C ALA A 95 19.00 8.39 19.18
N THR A 96 18.84 7.48 20.14
CA THR A 96 19.62 6.23 20.26
C THR A 96 19.37 5.24 19.12
N LEU A 97 18.29 5.40 18.36
CA LEU A 97 17.92 4.52 17.25
C LEU A 97 18.24 5.11 15.87
N HIS A 98 18.60 6.40 15.80
CA HIS A 98 18.90 7.06 14.52
C HIS A 98 20.05 6.35 13.79
N GLY A 99 19.89 6.14 12.48
CA GLY A 99 20.88 5.44 11.65
C GLY A 99 20.88 3.92 11.80
N ARG A 100 20.06 3.34 12.69
CA ARG A 100 19.95 1.88 12.80
C ARG A 100 19.09 1.31 11.66
N PRO A 101 19.50 0.20 11.04
CA PRO A 101 18.63 -0.56 10.15
C PRO A 101 17.39 -1.09 10.86
N PHE A 102 16.26 -1.09 10.16
CA PHE A 102 15.01 -1.63 10.69
C PHE A 102 14.23 -2.44 9.65
N ALA A 103 13.49 -3.44 10.13
CA ALA A 103 12.37 -4.04 9.45
C ALA A 103 11.11 -3.78 10.30
N ALA A 104 10.15 -3.04 9.75
CA ALA A 104 8.90 -2.71 10.42
C ALA A 104 7.76 -3.51 9.84
N PHE A 105 7.03 -4.22 10.71
CA PHE A 105 5.79 -4.87 10.34
C PHE A 105 4.63 -3.96 10.70
N VAL A 106 3.74 -3.77 9.72
CA VAL A 106 2.44 -3.12 9.91
C VAL A 106 1.37 -4.18 9.68
N GLY A 107 0.41 -4.27 10.59
CA GLY A 107 -0.72 -5.18 10.51
C GLY A 107 -2.01 -4.48 10.93
N LEU A 108 -3.10 -4.81 10.27
CA LEU A 108 -4.43 -4.37 10.63
C LEU A 108 -5.37 -5.58 10.60
N TYR A 109 -6.13 -5.74 11.67
CA TYR A 109 -7.21 -6.72 11.75
C TYR A 109 -8.52 -6.01 12.07
N VAL A 110 -9.51 -6.24 11.20
CA VAL A 110 -10.87 -5.69 11.34
C VAL A 110 -11.78 -6.80 11.86
N GLY A 111 -12.14 -6.74 13.14
CA GLY A 111 -12.94 -7.76 13.82
C GLY A 111 -12.81 -7.61 15.34
N ASP A 112 -12.96 -8.72 16.06
CA ASP A 112 -12.66 -8.76 17.51
C ASP A 112 -11.18 -8.41 17.78
N PRO A 113 -10.88 -7.33 18.52
CA PRO A 113 -9.51 -6.91 18.76
C PRO A 113 -8.64 -7.95 19.46
N GLU A 114 -9.20 -8.82 20.30
CA GLU A 114 -8.42 -9.86 20.98
C GLU A 114 -7.96 -10.97 20.03
N GLU A 115 -8.84 -11.37 19.12
CA GLU A 115 -8.46 -12.25 18.01
C GLU A 115 -7.42 -11.57 17.10
N GLY A 116 -7.57 -10.28 16.84
CA GLY A 116 -6.58 -9.48 16.13
C GLY A 116 -5.21 -9.47 16.82
N ARG A 117 -5.17 -9.33 18.15
CA ARG A 117 -3.94 -9.42 18.93
C ARG A 117 -3.28 -10.77 18.72
N ARG A 118 -4.04 -11.86 18.88
CA ARG A 118 -3.54 -13.23 18.69
C ARG A 118 -2.97 -13.45 17.29
N LEU A 119 -3.66 -12.98 16.25
CA LEU A 119 -3.26 -13.15 14.85
C LEU A 119 -2.03 -12.31 14.47
N LEU A 120 -1.89 -11.11 15.05
CA LEU A 120 -0.78 -10.19 14.75
C LEU A 120 0.40 -10.34 15.72
N GLN A 121 0.25 -11.07 16.83
CA GLN A 121 1.30 -11.30 17.82
C GLN A 121 2.60 -11.85 17.21
N PRO A 122 2.60 -12.76 16.21
CA PRO A 122 3.84 -13.23 15.59
C PRO A 122 4.69 -12.10 14.99
N LEU A 123 4.07 -11.02 14.50
CA LEU A 123 4.80 -9.85 14.00
C LEU A 123 5.53 -9.13 15.13
N ARG A 124 4.95 -9.09 16.33
CA ARG A 124 5.54 -8.45 17.51
C ARG A 124 6.64 -9.30 18.13
N ASP A 125 6.50 -10.63 18.08
CA ASP A 125 7.43 -11.57 18.71
C ASP A 125 8.61 -11.99 17.82
N PHE A 126 8.68 -11.50 16.58
CA PHE A 126 9.74 -11.87 15.63
C PHE A 126 11.16 -11.69 16.21
N SER A 127 11.39 -10.60 16.94
CA SER A 127 12.61 -10.36 17.72
C SER A 127 12.30 -9.41 18.87
N THR A 128 13.29 -9.05 19.69
CA THR A 128 13.13 -7.95 20.66
C THR A 128 12.87 -6.64 19.91
N PRO A 129 11.69 -6.00 20.05
CA PRO A 129 11.38 -4.80 19.29
C PRO A 129 12.30 -3.62 19.63
N LEU A 130 12.62 -2.83 18.61
CA LEU A 130 13.22 -1.51 18.78
C LEU A 130 12.16 -0.49 19.23
N ILE A 131 10.97 -0.59 18.63
CA ILE A 131 9.79 0.23 18.89
C ILE A 131 8.58 -0.66 18.69
N ASP A 132 7.64 -0.65 19.64
CA ASP A 132 6.32 -1.27 19.48
C ASP A 132 5.25 -0.22 19.75
N ALA A 133 4.55 0.19 18.70
CA ALA A 133 3.40 1.09 18.74
C ALA A 133 2.09 0.35 18.40
N SER A 134 2.07 -0.97 18.60
CA SER A 134 0.90 -1.81 18.36
C SER A 134 -0.13 -1.62 19.47
N ASP A 135 -1.38 -1.37 19.10
CA ASP A 135 -2.49 -1.27 20.05
C ASP A 135 -3.84 -1.50 19.36
N VAL A 136 -4.87 -1.63 20.19
CA VAL A 136 -6.26 -1.50 19.78
C VAL A 136 -6.59 -0.01 19.69
N MET A 137 -7.12 0.40 18.55
CA MET A 137 -7.41 1.81 18.29
C MET A 137 -8.61 1.99 17.38
N PRO A 138 -9.20 3.19 17.31
CA PRO A 138 -10.23 3.49 16.33
C PRO A 138 -9.73 3.29 14.90
N TYR A 139 -10.58 2.74 14.02
CA TYR A 139 -10.21 2.52 12.61
C TYR A 139 -9.70 3.80 11.90
N ILE A 140 -10.28 4.96 12.20
CA ILE A 140 -9.85 6.24 11.64
C ILE A 140 -8.44 6.61 12.10
N ALA A 141 -8.09 6.33 13.35
CA ALA A 141 -6.75 6.56 13.86
C ALA A 141 -5.72 5.68 13.13
N ALA A 142 -6.05 4.40 12.90
CA ALA A 142 -5.20 3.49 12.12
C ALA A 142 -5.00 3.99 10.67
N GLN A 143 -6.05 4.54 10.03
CA GLN A 143 -5.97 5.13 8.68
C GLN A 143 -5.08 6.39 8.61
N GLN A 144 -4.94 7.11 9.72
CA GLN A 144 -4.16 8.35 9.81
C GLN A 144 -2.70 8.13 10.27
N ALA A 145 -2.34 6.90 10.64
CA ALA A 145 -1.03 6.58 11.25
C ALA A 145 0.18 7.03 10.40
N PHE A 146 0.03 7.13 9.07
CA PHE A 146 1.10 7.48 8.13
C PHE A 146 0.91 8.85 7.44
N GLU A 147 -0.06 9.67 7.87
CA GLU A 147 -0.41 10.94 7.20
C GLU A 147 0.78 11.91 7.09
N HIS A 148 1.65 11.92 8.10
CA HIS A 148 2.78 12.84 8.20
C HIS A 148 4.07 12.31 7.54
N GLU A 149 4.06 11.10 6.98
CA GLU A 149 5.25 10.47 6.41
C GLU A 149 5.65 11.12 5.07
N PHE A 150 4.68 11.65 4.31
CA PHE A 150 4.88 12.23 2.97
C PHE A 150 4.29 13.64 2.83
N PRO A 151 4.86 14.65 3.52
CA PRO A 151 4.35 16.01 3.43
C PRO A 151 4.45 16.59 2.01
N ALA A 152 3.56 17.53 1.70
CA ALA A 152 3.60 18.26 0.43
C ALA A 152 4.92 19.04 0.27
N GLY A 153 5.34 19.27 -0.97
CA GLY A 153 6.50 20.11 -1.30
C GLY A 153 7.87 19.43 -1.22
N ARG A 154 7.95 18.15 -0.85
CA ARG A 154 9.18 17.35 -0.95
C ARG A 154 9.31 16.64 -2.31
N ARG A 155 10.52 16.13 -2.59
CA ARG A 155 10.83 15.38 -3.81
C ARG A 155 10.76 13.89 -3.52
N TYR A 156 9.92 13.18 -4.26
CA TYR A 156 9.74 11.75 -4.12
C TYR A 156 10.04 11.02 -5.42
N TYR A 157 10.70 9.87 -5.32
CA TYR A 157 10.98 9.00 -6.45
C TYR A 157 10.63 7.56 -6.08
N TRP A 158 9.77 6.94 -6.90
CA TRP A 158 9.20 5.63 -6.62
C TRP A 158 9.43 4.69 -7.80
N LYS A 159 9.80 3.45 -7.48
CA LYS A 159 9.71 2.31 -8.38
C LYS A 159 8.85 1.26 -7.71
N SER A 160 7.98 0.62 -8.48
CA SER A 160 7.10 -0.44 -8.00
C SER A 160 7.16 -1.63 -8.94
N LEU A 161 7.03 -2.83 -8.38
CA LEU A 161 6.99 -4.09 -9.09
C LEU A 161 6.01 -5.02 -8.38
N ASN A 162 5.19 -5.71 -9.16
CA ASN A 162 4.41 -6.85 -8.68
C ASN A 162 5.19 -8.14 -8.96
N VAL A 163 5.26 -9.02 -7.98
CA VAL A 163 5.86 -10.34 -8.12
C VAL A 163 4.82 -11.40 -7.74
N SER A 164 4.81 -12.53 -8.45
CA SER A 164 3.97 -13.67 -8.11
C SER A 164 4.48 -14.40 -6.87
N GLN A 165 5.80 -14.40 -6.67
CA GLN A 165 6.49 -15.05 -5.56
C GLN A 165 7.74 -14.27 -5.16
N LEU A 166 8.02 -14.22 -3.86
CA LEU A 166 9.20 -13.57 -3.30
C LEU A 166 10.27 -14.62 -2.99
N HIS A 167 11.09 -14.93 -4.00
CA HIS A 167 12.16 -15.93 -3.90
C HIS A 167 13.34 -15.42 -3.07
N ASP A 168 14.09 -16.32 -2.45
CA ASP A 168 15.21 -15.98 -1.56
C ASP A 168 16.28 -15.10 -2.22
N ALA A 169 16.56 -15.32 -3.51
CA ALA A 169 17.48 -14.45 -4.26
C ALA A 169 17.00 -12.99 -4.31
N ALA A 170 15.69 -12.77 -4.51
CA ALA A 170 15.11 -11.43 -4.49
C ALA A 170 15.13 -10.83 -3.08
N ILE A 171 14.88 -11.65 -2.04
CA ILE A 171 14.96 -11.22 -0.64
C ILE A 171 16.37 -10.71 -0.31
N THR A 172 17.41 -11.45 -0.72
CA THR A 172 18.80 -11.04 -0.52
C THR A 172 19.09 -9.68 -1.17
N GLN A 173 18.61 -9.47 -2.42
CA GLN A 173 18.79 -8.19 -3.10
C GLN A 173 18.03 -7.05 -2.41
N ILE A 174 16.79 -7.31 -1.98
CA ILE A 174 15.97 -6.33 -1.26
C ILE A 174 16.63 -5.95 0.06
N ALA A 175 17.10 -6.93 0.84
CA ALA A 175 17.78 -6.69 2.11
C ALA A 175 19.04 -5.84 1.91
N ALA A 176 19.88 -6.18 0.93
CA ALA A 176 21.06 -5.40 0.59
C ALA A 176 20.70 -3.96 0.17
N HIS A 177 19.66 -3.79 -0.65
CA HIS A 177 19.19 -2.49 -1.09
C HIS A 177 18.54 -1.64 0.00
N ALA A 178 17.95 -2.25 1.03
CA ALA A 178 17.35 -1.56 2.17
C ALA A 178 18.42 -0.93 3.09
N LEU A 179 19.61 -1.54 3.13
CA LEU A 179 20.76 -1.08 3.92
C LEU A 179 21.68 -0.12 3.16
N ALA A 180 21.54 -0.05 1.84
CA ALA A 180 22.38 0.81 1.01
C ALA A 180 22.15 2.29 1.36
N PRO A 181 23.20 3.09 1.59
CA PRO A 181 23.06 4.51 1.85
C PRO A 181 22.38 5.18 0.65
N ALA A 182 21.16 5.67 0.87
CA ALA A 182 20.52 6.56 -0.08
C ALA A 182 21.30 7.89 -0.09
N LEU A 183 21.65 8.39 -1.28
CA LEU A 183 21.94 9.81 -1.47
C LEU A 183 20.76 10.62 -0.88
N ALA A 184 20.92 11.18 0.33
CA ALA A 184 20.13 12.22 1.01
C ALA A 184 18.71 12.54 0.47
N LEU A 185 17.92 11.52 0.16
CA LEU A 185 16.53 11.56 -0.26
C LEU A 185 15.87 10.46 0.53
N GLN A 186 14.92 10.84 1.39
CA GLN A 186 14.11 9.93 2.18
C GLN A 186 13.37 8.97 1.24
N HIS A 187 13.99 7.81 0.99
CA HIS A 187 13.38 6.72 0.26
C HIS A 187 12.63 5.85 1.26
N HIS A 188 11.38 6.22 1.55
CA HIS A 188 10.46 5.22 2.06
C HIS A 188 10.26 4.18 0.94
N ARG A 189 10.51 2.91 1.25
CA ARG A 189 10.27 1.81 0.33
C ARG A 189 9.26 0.87 0.98
N PRO A 190 7.96 1.05 0.75
CA PRO A 190 6.99 0.01 1.05
C PRO A 190 7.32 -1.17 0.15
N LEU A 191 7.90 -2.21 0.73
CA LEU A 191 8.27 -3.43 0.04
C LEU A 191 7.20 -4.46 0.37
N ALA A 192 6.39 -4.73 -0.66
CA ALA A 192 5.21 -5.58 -0.62
C ALA A 192 4.01 -4.96 0.12
N HIS A 193 3.31 -4.07 -0.58
CA HIS A 193 1.89 -3.90 -0.35
C HIS A 193 1.17 -5.13 -0.93
N ARG A 194 0.83 -6.13 -0.09
CA ARG A 194 -0.30 -6.99 -0.44
C ARG A 194 -1.50 -6.06 -0.40
N ARG A 195 -2.25 -5.89 -1.50
CA ARG A 195 -3.49 -5.10 -1.51
C ARG A 195 -4.44 -5.65 -0.43
N GLY A 196 -4.34 -5.11 0.77
CA GLY A 196 -5.19 -5.36 1.93
C GLY A 196 -5.67 -4.01 2.43
N GLY A 197 -6.40 -3.28 1.59
CA GLY A 197 -7.27 -2.19 2.06
C GLY A 197 -8.67 -2.70 2.44
N ALA A 198 -8.85 -4.02 2.39
CA ALA A 198 -10.05 -4.73 2.79
C ALA A 198 -9.72 -6.23 2.79
N PRO A 199 -10.45 -7.04 3.57
CA PRO A 199 -10.36 -8.48 3.46
C PRO A 199 -10.45 -8.94 2.01
N ARG A 200 -9.85 -10.08 1.71
CA ARG A 200 -9.99 -10.81 0.44
C ARG A 200 -11.42 -11.37 0.26
N GLN A 201 -12.43 -10.54 0.50
CA GLN A 201 -13.74 -10.74 -0.08
C GLN A 201 -13.58 -10.75 -1.61
N ARG A 202 -13.78 -11.94 -2.18
CA ARG A 202 -13.95 -12.23 -3.62
C ARG A 202 -14.34 -11.00 -4.40
N ARG A 203 -13.53 -10.56 -5.38
CA ARG A 203 -13.84 -9.62 -6.49
C ARG A 203 -15.15 -8.81 -6.33
N ASP A 204 -15.34 -8.15 -5.20
CA ASP A 204 -16.63 -7.52 -4.94
C ASP A 204 -16.57 -6.12 -5.52
N GLU A 205 -17.61 -5.86 -6.29
CA GLU A 205 -17.81 -4.75 -7.19
C GLU A 205 -18.02 -3.42 -6.42
N ARG A 206 -17.06 -3.03 -5.58
CA ARG A 206 -17.19 -1.95 -4.59
C ARG A 206 -17.62 -0.61 -5.18
N LEU A 207 -17.14 -0.28 -6.38
CA LEU A 207 -17.66 0.84 -7.14
C LEU A 207 -18.94 0.40 -7.82
N LEU A 208 -20.09 0.76 -7.24
CA LEU A 208 -21.39 0.40 -7.78
C LEU A 208 -21.74 1.26 -8.99
N ARG A 209 -21.55 2.58 -8.86
CA ARG A 209 -21.90 3.56 -9.89
C ARG A 209 -20.94 4.74 -9.88
N ALA A 210 -20.83 5.42 -11.01
CA ALA A 210 -20.04 6.63 -11.13
C ALA A 210 -20.76 7.65 -12.03
N ARG A 211 -20.55 8.93 -11.76
CA ARG A 211 -20.94 10.01 -12.69
C ARG A 211 -19.71 10.47 -13.45
N VAL A 212 -19.76 10.40 -14.78
CA VAL A 212 -18.60 10.69 -15.63
C VAL A 212 -18.92 11.78 -16.63
N ARG A 213 -18.03 12.76 -16.74
CA ARG A 213 -18.01 13.73 -17.83
C ARG A 213 -17.08 13.22 -18.94
N LEU A 214 -17.65 12.94 -20.12
CA LEU A 214 -16.89 12.42 -21.26
C LEU A 214 -15.92 13.46 -21.83
N PRO A 215 -14.74 13.03 -22.35
CA PRO A 215 -13.76 13.93 -22.94
C PRO A 215 -14.32 14.63 -24.19
N ASP A 216 -13.85 15.85 -24.42
CA ASP A 216 -14.15 16.62 -25.62
C ASP A 216 -13.15 16.22 -26.72
N GLN A 217 -13.56 15.37 -27.67
CA GLN A 217 -12.64 14.92 -28.72
C GLN A 217 -12.31 16.08 -29.67
N ARG A 218 -11.11 16.67 -29.55
CA ARG A 218 -10.45 17.37 -30.67
C ARG A 218 -9.72 16.32 -31.50
N GLY A 219 -10.03 16.26 -32.79
CA GLY A 219 -9.39 15.35 -33.73
C GLY A 219 -7.88 15.53 -33.75
N GLY A 220 -7.15 14.58 -33.16
CA GLY A 220 -5.75 14.34 -33.48
C GLY A 220 -5.70 13.23 -34.52
N GLN A 221 -5.36 13.58 -35.77
CA GLN A 221 -4.88 12.59 -36.71
C GLN A 221 -3.72 11.84 -36.04
N LEU A 222 -3.84 10.51 -35.93
CA LEU A 222 -2.69 9.64 -35.83
C LEU A 222 -1.83 9.91 -37.07
N GLY A 223 -0.82 10.75 -36.91
CA GLY A 223 0.20 10.96 -37.92
C GLY A 223 0.84 9.61 -38.22
N ARG A 224 0.56 9.06 -39.40
CA ARG A 224 1.40 8.02 -39.99
C ARG A 224 2.78 8.65 -40.19
N SER A 225 3.70 8.46 -39.25
CA SER A 225 5.12 8.66 -39.51
C SER A 225 5.54 7.59 -40.52
N GLY A 226 5.65 7.98 -41.78
CA GLY A 226 6.27 7.17 -42.81
C GLY A 226 7.69 6.84 -42.39
N GLY A 227 8.01 5.54 -42.36
CA GLY A 227 9.38 5.08 -42.26
C GLY A 227 10.15 5.44 -43.53
N GLY A 228 11.21 6.22 -43.38
CA GLY A 228 12.33 6.30 -44.30
C GLY A 228 13.57 5.75 -43.59
N PRO A 229 14.45 5.00 -44.28
CA PRO A 229 15.50 4.22 -43.65
C PRO A 229 16.74 5.06 -43.33
N CYS A 230 17.30 4.83 -42.14
CA CYS A 230 18.73 4.83 -41.84
C CYS A 230 18.96 3.82 -40.71
#